data_AF-A0A0L0F2G1-F1
#
_entry.id   AF-A0A0L0F2G1-F1
#
_cell.length_a   1.000
_cell.length_b   1.000
_cell.length_c   1.000
_cell.angle_alpha   90.00
_cell.angle_beta   90.00
_cell.angle_gamma   90.00
#
_symmetry.space_group_name_H-M   'P 1'
#
loop_
_entity.id
_entity.type
_entity.pdbx_description
1 polymer ?
#
loop_
_entity_poly.entity_id
_entity_poly.type
_entity_poly.pdbx_seq_one_letter_code
_entity_poly.pdbx_strand_id
1 'polypeptide(L)' 'MLKRREFQTNFKANEGNALQACVASILDKPLSDVPNFIQCSDYWEAMLAHAKKHELTLLK' A
#
# COMPACT_ATOMS: atom_id res chain seq x y z
N MET A 1 -15.89 4.74 -14.80
CA MET A 1 -14.48 5.19 -14.76
C MET A 1 -13.62 3.96 -14.53
N LEU A 2 -12.59 3.72 -15.34
CA LEU A 2 -11.68 2.56 -15.15
C LEU A 2 -10.78 2.87 -13.94
N LYS A 3 -10.72 1.98 -12.92
CA LYS A 3 -9.77 2.14 -11.81
C LYS A 3 -8.33 2.02 -12.32
N ARG A 4 -7.44 2.86 -11.81
CA ARG A 4 -5.99 2.81 -12.01
C ARG A 4 -5.45 1.46 -11.55
N ARG A 5 -4.62 0.86 -12.40
CA ARG A 5 -3.88 -0.37 -12.08
C ARG A 5 -2.44 0.03 -11.85
N GLU A 6 -1.97 -0.14 -10.61
CA GLU A 6 -0.58 0.04 -10.24
C GLU A 6 0.08 -1.33 -10.13
N PHE A 7 1.22 -1.50 -10.80
CA PHE A 7 1.95 -2.75 -10.83
C PHE A 7 3.13 -2.72 -9.85
N GLN A 8 3.46 -3.89 -9.31
CA GLN A 8 4.67 -4.08 -8.52
C GLN A 8 5.90 -3.74 -9.39
N THR A 9 6.83 -2.97 -8.83
CA THR A 9 8.08 -2.54 -9.51
C THR A 9 9.34 -3.06 -8.82
N ASN A 10 9.25 -3.45 -7.55
CA ASN A 10 10.33 -4.07 -6.78
C ASN A 10 9.93 -5.49 -6.36
N PHE A 11 10.68 -6.47 -6.82
CA PHE A 11 10.44 -7.91 -6.59
C PHE A 11 11.43 -8.56 -5.61
N LYS A 12 12.31 -7.78 -4.97
CA LYS A 12 13.28 -8.32 -4.00
C LYS A 12 12.58 -8.94 -2.78
N ALA A 13 13.11 -10.04 -2.29
CA ALA A 13 12.64 -10.65 -1.06
C ALA A 13 12.81 -9.68 0.13
N ASN A 14 11.82 -9.63 1.03
CA ASN A 14 11.78 -8.76 2.22
C ASN A 14 11.84 -7.24 1.94
N GLU A 15 11.83 -6.81 0.68
CA GLU A 15 11.92 -5.39 0.29
C GLU A 15 10.95 -5.01 -0.83
N GLY A 16 10.31 -6.01 -1.46
CA GLY A 16 9.40 -5.81 -2.58
C GLY A 16 8.15 -5.01 -2.21
N ASN A 17 7.48 -4.48 -3.21
CA ASN A 17 6.39 -3.53 -3.03
C ASN A 17 5.02 -4.02 -3.54
N ALA A 18 4.79 -5.34 -3.50
CA ALA A 18 3.54 -5.95 -3.94
C ALA A 18 2.31 -5.37 -3.20
N LEU A 19 2.40 -5.21 -1.88
CA LEU A 19 1.30 -4.66 -1.08
C LEU A 19 1.05 -3.19 -1.37
N GLN A 20 2.11 -2.39 -1.56
CA GLN A 20 2.01 -0.98 -1.96
C GLN A 20 1.22 -0.85 -3.27
N ALA A 21 1.56 -1.64 -4.29
CA ALA A 21 0.89 -1.65 -5.59
C ALA A 21 -0.57 -2.09 -5.51
N CYS A 22 -0.86 -3.09 -4.67
CA CYS A 22 -2.22 -3.56 -4.40
C CYS A 22 -3.09 -2.44 -3.79
N VAL A 23 -2.62 -1.82 -2.70
CA VAL A 23 -3.34 -0.74 -2.03
C VAL A 23 -3.51 0.47 -2.94
N ALA A 24 -2.49 0.86 -3.70
CA ALA A 24 -2.56 1.95 -4.66
C ALA A 24 -3.64 1.70 -5.73
N SER A 25 -3.75 0.47 -6.24
CA SER A 25 -4.79 0.07 -7.20
C SER A 25 -6.20 0.10 -6.58
N ILE A 26 -6.37 -0.34 -5.34
CA ILE A 26 -7.67 -0.33 -4.63
C ILE A 26 -8.17 1.10 -4.44
N LEU A 27 -7.27 1.99 -4.01
CA LEU A 27 -7.55 3.39 -3.67
C LEU A 27 -7.51 4.34 -4.86
N ASP A 28 -7.21 3.84 -6.07
CA ASP A 28 -7.09 4.65 -7.29
C ASP A 28 -6.04 5.77 -7.17
N LYS A 29 -4.88 5.43 -6.59
CA LYS A 29 -3.76 6.36 -6.31
C LYS A 29 -2.48 5.95 -7.06
N PRO A 30 -1.57 6.89 -7.36
CA PRO A 30 -0.25 6.52 -7.85
C PRO A 30 0.56 5.80 -6.77
N LEU A 31 1.50 4.95 -7.19
CA LEU A 31 2.35 4.18 -6.27
C LEU A 31 3.09 5.06 -5.24
N SER A 32 3.49 6.28 -5.63
CA SER A 32 4.19 7.24 -4.77
C SER A 32 3.38 7.71 -3.55
N ASP A 33 2.05 7.60 -3.60
CA ASP A 33 1.16 8.08 -2.54
C ASP A 33 0.90 7.03 -1.46
N VAL A 34 1.32 5.78 -1.70
CA VAL A 34 1.16 4.66 -0.78
C VAL A 34 2.53 4.29 -0.22
N PRO A 35 2.70 4.11 1.10
CA PRO A 35 3.98 3.65 1.67
C PRO A 35 4.33 2.22 1.23
N ASN A 36 5.62 1.92 1.06
CA ASN A 36 6.07 0.53 1.03
C ASN A 36 6.15 -0.01 2.46
N PHE A 37 5.03 -0.54 2.97
CA PHE A 37 4.84 -0.88 4.39
C PHE A 37 5.89 -1.81 4.99
N ILE A 38 6.50 -2.68 4.18
CA ILE A 38 7.57 -3.59 4.63
C ILE A 38 8.86 -2.85 5.05
N GLN A 39 9.04 -1.62 4.57
CA GLN A 39 10.17 -0.75 4.93
C GLN A 39 9.89 0.07 6.19
N CYS A 40 8.67 0.03 6.73
CA CYS A 40 8.33 0.67 7.99
C CYS A 40 8.79 -0.19 9.17
N SER A 41 9.13 0.43 10.30
CA SER A 41 9.56 -0.26 11.51
C SER A 41 8.48 -1.18 12.09
N ASP A 42 7.22 -0.76 12.02
CA ASP A 42 6.05 -1.58 12.32
C ASP A 42 5.10 -1.53 11.11
N TYR A 43 4.98 -2.67 10.42
CA TYR A 43 4.21 -2.76 9.20
C TYR A 43 2.70 -2.56 9.45
N TRP A 44 2.19 -3.08 10.58
CA TRP A 44 0.75 -3.12 10.86
C TRP A 44 0.27 -1.74 11.30
N GLU A 45 1.02 -1.08 12.17
CA GLU A 45 0.73 0.30 12.56
C GLU A 45 0.80 1.26 11.37
N ALA A 46 1.78 1.07 10.46
CA ALA A 46 1.86 1.86 9.23
C ALA A 46 0.64 1.65 8.32
N MET A 47 0.15 0.42 8.20
CA MET A 47 -1.06 0.10 7.44
C MET A 47 -2.32 0.72 8.07
N LEU A 48 -2.50 0.63 9.38
CA LEU A 48 -3.61 1.26 10.09
C LEU A 48 -3.59 2.79 9.95
N ALA A 49 -2.41 3.40 10.10
CA ALA A 49 -2.23 4.83 9.93
C ALA A 49 -2.57 5.29 8.50
N HIS A 50 -2.20 4.50 7.48
CA HIS A 50 -2.57 4.79 6.10
C HIS A 50 -4.08 4.61 5.87
N ALA A 51 -4.68 3.51 6.33
CA ALA A 51 -6.11 3.26 6.22
C ALA A 51 -6.95 4.38 6.86
N LYS A 52 -6.53 4.88 8.03
CA LYS A 52 -7.19 5.99 8.73
C LYS A 52 -7.21 7.28 7.92
N LYS A 53 -6.19 7.58 7.10
CA LYS A 53 -6.18 8.75 6.19
C LYS A 53 -7.26 8.68 5.12
N HIS A 54 -7.79 7.48 4.86
CA HIS A 54 -8.87 7.22 3.91
C HIS A 54 -10.21 6.90 4.60
N GLU A 55 -10.32 7.15 5.91
CA GLU A 55 -11.52 6.84 6.71
C GLU A 55 -11.88 5.35 6.70
N LEU A 56 -10.87 4.49 6.52
CA LEU A 56 -10.98 3.03 6.53
C LEU A 56 -10.39 2.43 7.81
N THR A 57 -10.77 1.19 8.10
CA THR A 57 -10.12 0.34 9.10
C THR A 57 -9.71 -1.00 8.49
N LEU A 58 -8.77 -1.68 9.12
CA LEU A 58 -8.32 -3.00 8.71
C LEU A 58 -8.80 -4.02 9.73
N LEU A 59 -9.34 -5.13 9.21
CA LEU A 59 -9.76 -6.27 10.01
C LEU A 59 -8.61 -7.27 10.06
N LYS A 60 -8.48 -7.97 11.19
CA LYS A 60 -7.47 -9.01 11.43
C LYS A 60 -8.15 -10.36 11.63
#